data_AF-A0AA38M3C3-F1
#
_entry.id   AF-A0AA38M3C3-F1
#
_cell.length_a   1.000
_cell.length_b   1.000
_cell.length_c   1.000
_cell.angle_alpha   90.00
_cell.angle_beta   90.00
_cell.angle_gamma   90.00
#
_symmetry.space_group_name_H-M   'P 1'
#
loop_
_entity.id
_entity.type
_entity.pdbx_description
1 polymer ?
#
loop_
_entity_poly.entity_id
_entity_poly.type
_entity_poly.pdbx_seq_one_letter_code
_entity_poly.pdbx_strand_id
1 'polypeptide(L)'
;MVPTKDDDDLIFAFNLSKARLGENFLKNLSRCVVFPISYVSSAISCSNLLTLLLIIDPQVQLCLHGIKNLTTRAALINQKEIAKTLKLLINYHSSTSGFARYIAKRIQFLVLPLEILGTAVLMSIVVFYFWFEGSLKDQYLRVGAMTITSFTALVGTAVVGQEIEDYTDEIFDALVQVEWCDWNESNKKMYLMLLISLSKPIKIKFSENISVNYELGVQVNE
;
A
#
# COMPACT_ATOMS: atom_id res chain seq x y z
N MET A 1 27.22 -34.55 -27.12
CA MET A 1 28.12 -34.17 -26.02
C MET A 1 27.82 -35.08 -24.85
N VAL A 2 28.83 -35.77 -24.32
CA VAL A 2 28.70 -36.65 -23.15
C VAL A 2 28.83 -35.77 -21.91
N PRO A 3 27.89 -35.83 -20.94
CA PRO A 3 27.93 -34.93 -19.81
C PRO A 3 29.12 -35.25 -18.88
N THR A 4 29.84 -34.23 -18.47
CA THR A 4 30.93 -34.27 -17.49
C THR A 4 30.44 -33.92 -16.08
N LYS A 5 31.22 -34.24 -15.06
CA LYS A 5 30.84 -34.10 -13.63
C LYS A 5 30.60 -32.65 -13.18
N ASP A 6 30.93 -31.66 -14.02
CA ASP A 6 30.68 -30.23 -13.82
C ASP A 6 29.36 -29.75 -14.48
N ASP A 7 28.59 -30.66 -15.09
CA ASP A 7 27.35 -30.33 -15.82
C ASP A 7 26.09 -30.25 -14.93
N ASP A 8 26.25 -30.41 -13.61
CA ASP A 8 25.19 -30.12 -12.62
C ASP A 8 25.02 -28.59 -12.40
N ASP A 9 25.93 -27.80 -12.95
CA ASP A 9 25.86 -26.35 -12.85
C ASP A 9 24.72 -25.79 -13.73
N LEU A 10 23.94 -24.90 -13.13
CA LEU A 10 22.94 -24.04 -13.79
C LEU A 10 23.48 -23.42 -15.10
N ILE A 11 24.80 -23.22 -15.17
CA ILE A 11 25.57 -22.74 -16.32
C ILE A 11 25.51 -23.71 -17.52
N PHE A 12 25.56 -25.02 -17.31
CA PHE A 12 25.47 -26.01 -18.38
C PHE A 12 24.08 -26.06 -19.00
N ALA A 13 23.04 -26.16 -18.15
CA ALA A 13 21.65 -26.11 -18.61
C ALA A 13 21.34 -24.79 -19.36
N PHE A 14 21.91 -23.68 -18.89
CA PHE A 14 21.78 -22.39 -19.54
C PHE A 14 22.52 -22.33 -20.89
N ASN A 15 23.77 -22.78 -20.97
CA ASN A 15 24.53 -22.81 -22.23
C ASN A 15 23.88 -23.74 -23.26
N LEU A 16 23.31 -24.87 -22.81
CA LEU A 16 22.54 -25.77 -23.65
C LEU A 16 21.28 -25.08 -24.19
N SER A 17 20.57 -24.31 -23.36
CA SER A 17 19.40 -23.54 -23.81
C SER A 17 19.79 -22.40 -24.76
N LYS A 18 20.92 -21.72 -24.55
CA LYS A 18 21.47 -20.70 -25.45
C LYS A 18 21.82 -21.29 -26.82
N ALA A 19 22.50 -22.45 -26.83
CA ALA A 19 22.84 -23.16 -28.06
C ALA A 19 21.61 -23.68 -28.81
N ARG A 20 20.56 -24.08 -28.09
CA ARG A 20 19.35 -24.68 -28.67
C ARG A 20 18.33 -23.66 -29.16
N LEU A 21 18.16 -22.54 -28.45
CA LEU A 21 17.14 -21.53 -28.76
C LEU A 21 17.70 -20.35 -29.57
N GLY A 22 19.02 -20.14 -29.54
CA GLY A 22 19.66 -19.01 -30.18
C GLY A 22 19.57 -17.74 -29.33
N GLU A 23 20.67 -16.97 -29.33
CA GLU A 23 20.84 -15.77 -28.50
C GLU A 23 19.78 -14.69 -28.79
N ASN A 24 19.40 -14.53 -30.06
CA ASN A 24 18.37 -13.59 -30.48
C ASN A 24 16.97 -13.97 -29.96
N PHE A 25 16.66 -15.27 -29.83
CA PHE A 25 15.37 -15.72 -29.31
C PHE A 25 15.26 -15.42 -27.82
N LEU A 26 16.28 -15.75 -27.03
CA LEU A 26 16.29 -15.46 -25.59
C LEU A 26 16.25 -13.95 -25.31
N LYS A 27 16.96 -13.14 -26.11
CA LYS A 27 16.93 -11.68 -26.02
C LYS A 27 15.55 -11.11 -26.39
N ASN A 28 14.85 -11.69 -27.37
CA ASN A 28 13.50 -11.28 -27.73
C ASN A 28 12.45 -11.77 -26.72
N LEU A 29 12.61 -12.97 -26.15
CA LEU A 29 11.75 -13.51 -25.11
C LEU A 29 11.81 -12.65 -23.84
N SER A 30 13.02 -12.29 -23.39
CA SER A 30 13.19 -11.40 -22.24
C SER A 30 12.60 -10.01 -22.50
N ARG A 31 12.70 -9.51 -23.74
CA ARG A 31 12.06 -8.25 -24.16
C ARG A 31 10.53 -8.31 -24.11
N CYS A 32 9.93 -9.40 -24.58
CA CYS A 32 8.47 -9.55 -24.68
C CYS A 32 7.79 -9.91 -23.36
N VAL A 33 8.44 -10.68 -22.49
CA VAL A 33 7.79 -11.23 -21.29
C VAL A 33 8.04 -10.35 -20.06
N VAL A 34 9.27 -9.86 -19.86
CA VAL A 34 9.66 -9.30 -18.55
C VAL A 34 9.18 -7.86 -18.37
N PHE A 35 9.19 -7.05 -19.43
CA PHE A 35 8.82 -5.64 -19.37
C PHE A 35 7.32 -5.41 -19.15
N PRO A 36 6.40 -6.12 -19.82
CA PRO A 36 4.98 -5.95 -19.55
C PRO A 36 4.61 -6.42 -18.14
N ILE A 37 5.24 -7.48 -17.63
CA ILE A 37 4.89 -8.03 -16.30
C ILE A 37 5.25 -7.05 -15.18
N SER A 38 6.46 -6.48 -15.20
CA SER A 38 6.86 -5.51 -14.17
C SER A 38 5.97 -4.26 -14.22
N TYR A 39 5.73 -3.72 -15.41
CA TYR A 39 4.88 -2.55 -15.59
C TYR A 39 3.44 -2.79 -15.15
N VAL A 40 2.83 -3.90 -15.58
CA VAL A 40 1.46 -4.26 -15.22
C VAL A 40 1.33 -4.48 -13.71
N SER A 41 2.31 -5.12 -13.06
CA SER A 41 2.28 -5.34 -11.62
C SER A 41 2.31 -4.02 -10.82
N SER A 42 3.17 -3.07 -11.22
CA SER A 42 3.25 -1.75 -10.57
C SER A 42 2.00 -0.91 -10.85
N ALA A 43 1.47 -0.94 -12.07
CA ALA A 43 0.27 -0.20 -12.45
C ALA A 43 -0.98 -0.69 -11.71
N ILE A 44 -1.15 -2.01 -11.56
CA ILE A 44 -2.26 -2.61 -10.80
C ILE A 44 -2.16 -2.20 -9.32
N SER A 45 -0.96 -2.26 -8.74
CA SER A 45 -0.73 -1.89 -7.34
C SER A 45 -1.07 -0.40 -7.11
N CYS A 46 -0.56 0.49 -7.95
CA CYS A 46 -0.84 1.92 -7.87
C CYS A 46 -2.34 2.24 -8.06
N SER A 47 -3.01 1.60 -9.01
CA SER A 47 -4.44 1.82 -9.28
C SER A 47 -5.33 1.42 -8.09
N ASN A 48 -5.04 0.27 -7.47
CA ASN A 48 -5.78 -0.21 -6.30
C ASN A 48 -5.59 0.70 -5.08
N LEU A 49 -4.37 1.20 -4.87
CA LEU A 49 -4.03 2.11 -3.78
C LEU A 49 -4.64 3.50 -3.99
N LEU A 50 -4.58 4.03 -5.22
CA LEU A 50 -5.24 5.28 -5.56
C LEU A 50 -6.76 5.20 -5.39
N THR A 51 -7.36 4.07 -5.79
CA THR A 51 -8.80 3.82 -5.58
C THR A 51 -9.14 3.81 -4.09
N LEU A 52 -8.27 3.23 -3.25
CA LEU A 52 -8.46 3.23 -1.81
C LEU A 52 -8.43 4.65 -1.23
N LEU A 53 -7.46 5.47 -1.61
CA LEU A 53 -7.38 6.88 -1.19
C LEU A 53 -8.60 7.69 -1.62
N LEU A 54 -9.00 7.57 -2.90
CA LEU A 54 -10.16 8.28 -3.44
C LEU A 54 -11.48 7.93 -2.74
N ILE A 55 -11.57 6.75 -2.12
CA ILE A 55 -12.75 6.36 -1.35
C ILE A 55 -12.65 6.80 0.11
N ILE A 56 -11.47 6.70 0.73
CA ILE A 56 -11.28 7.00 2.16
C ILE A 56 -11.34 8.50 2.40
N ASP A 57 -10.64 9.32 1.62
CA ASP A 57 -10.51 10.76 1.88
C ASP A 57 -11.87 11.47 1.99
N PRO A 58 -12.83 11.31 1.07
CA PRO A 58 -14.15 11.94 1.22
C PRO A 58 -14.90 11.51 2.48
N GLN A 59 -14.74 10.26 2.93
CA GLN A 59 -15.37 9.76 4.15
C GLN A 59 -14.74 10.38 5.40
N VAL A 60 -13.42 10.56 5.38
CA VAL A 60 -12.67 11.25 6.44
C VAL A 60 -13.12 12.71 6.54
N GLN A 61 -13.18 13.42 5.41
CA GLN A 61 -13.66 14.81 5.37
C GLN A 61 -15.08 14.95 5.90
N LEU A 62 -15.99 14.01 5.58
CA LEU A 62 -17.34 13.97 6.13
C LEU A 62 -17.35 13.74 7.65
N CYS A 63 -16.47 12.88 8.16
CA CYS A 63 -16.33 12.64 9.59
C CYS A 63 -15.81 13.89 10.32
N LEU A 64 -14.76 14.52 9.80
CA LEU A 64 -14.20 15.77 10.33
C LEU A 64 -15.24 16.90 10.33
N HIS A 65 -16.01 17.02 9.24
CA HIS A 65 -17.12 17.96 9.17
C HIS A 65 -18.19 17.68 10.24
N GLY A 66 -18.56 16.41 10.44
CA GLY A 66 -19.49 16.01 11.49
C GLY A 66 -18.98 16.32 12.90
N ILE A 67 -17.68 16.12 13.16
CA ILE A 67 -17.03 16.48 14.43
C ILE A 67 -17.04 18.00 14.65
N LYS A 68 -16.73 18.77 13.61
CA LYS A 68 -16.80 20.25 13.67
C LYS A 68 -18.23 20.76 13.96
N ASN A 69 -19.25 20.04 13.49
CA ASN A 69 -20.63 20.36 13.83
C ASN A 69 -20.94 20.07 15.31
N LEU A 70 -20.28 19.10 15.94
CA LEU A 70 -20.40 18.82 17.38
C LEU A 70 -19.77 19.92 18.25
N THR A 71 -18.72 20.58 17.79
CA THR A 71 -18.06 21.69 18.51
C THR A 71 -18.77 23.04 18.33
N THR A 72 -19.70 23.14 17.38
CA THR A 72 -20.41 24.40 17.13
C THR A 72 -21.41 24.68 18.25
N ARG A 73 -21.36 25.87 18.85
CA ARG A 73 -22.21 26.28 20.00
C ARG A 73 -23.71 26.03 19.83
N ALA A 74 -24.23 26.07 18.61
CA ALA A 74 -25.64 25.78 18.32
C ALA A 74 -26.01 24.30 18.60
N ALA A 75 -25.08 23.36 18.43
CA ALA A 75 -25.29 21.94 18.64
C ALA A 75 -25.35 21.55 20.12
N LEU A 76 -24.63 22.28 21.00
CA LEU A 76 -24.58 22.02 22.45
C LEU A 76 -25.96 22.11 23.12
N ILE A 77 -26.84 22.95 22.60
CA ILE A 77 -28.18 23.18 23.15
C ILE A 77 -29.14 22.03 22.79
N ASN A 78 -28.91 21.36 21.64
CA ASN A 78 -29.82 20.36 21.10
C ASN A 78 -29.29 18.94 21.26
N GLN A 79 -29.55 18.34 22.42
CA GLN A 79 -29.12 16.97 22.75
C GLN A 79 -29.61 15.90 21.75
N LYS A 80 -30.74 16.12 21.07
CA LYS A 80 -31.25 15.20 20.03
C LYS A 80 -30.41 15.26 18.76
N GLU A 81 -29.89 16.43 18.43
CA GLU A 81 -29.04 16.64 17.26
C GLU A 81 -27.65 16.07 17.49
N ILE A 82 -27.07 16.26 18.69
CA ILE A 82 -25.84 15.57 19.12
C ILE A 82 -26.00 14.05 18.96
N ALA A 83 -27.08 13.47 19.47
CA ALA A 83 -27.34 12.04 19.37
C ALA A 83 -27.44 11.57 17.90
N LYS A 84 -28.07 12.38 17.04
CA LYS A 84 -28.18 12.09 15.60
C LYS A 84 -26.82 12.13 14.92
N THR A 85 -26.02 13.17 15.18
CA THR A 85 -24.68 13.33 14.60
C THR A 85 -23.73 12.23 15.08
N LEU A 86 -23.74 11.87 16.36
CA LEU A 86 -22.94 10.75 16.89
C LEU A 86 -23.34 9.41 16.23
N LYS A 87 -24.64 9.14 16.06
CA LYS A 87 -25.10 7.95 15.33
C LYS A 87 -24.60 7.92 13.90
N LEU A 88 -24.65 9.06 13.21
CA LEU A 88 -24.11 9.18 11.86
C LEU A 88 -22.61 8.91 11.83
N LEU A 89 -21.83 9.53 12.72
CA LEU A 89 -20.38 9.31 12.84
C LEU A 89 -20.03 7.85 13.13
N ILE A 90 -20.74 7.19 14.05
CA ILE A 90 -20.54 5.76 14.34
C ILE A 90 -20.85 4.91 13.11
N ASN A 91 -21.95 5.19 12.40
CA ASN A 91 -22.30 4.45 11.18
C ASN A 91 -21.27 4.67 10.07
N TYR A 92 -20.80 5.90 9.87
CA TYR A 92 -19.75 6.22 8.90
C TYR A 92 -18.44 5.53 9.26
N HIS A 93 -17.95 5.70 10.49
CA HIS A 93 -16.73 5.05 10.94
C HIS A 93 -16.82 3.52 10.85
N SER A 94 -17.94 2.92 11.26
CA SER A 94 -18.13 1.46 11.18
C SER A 94 -18.12 0.97 9.73
N SER A 95 -18.83 1.66 8.82
CA SER A 95 -18.87 1.34 7.39
C SER A 95 -17.49 1.51 6.74
N THR A 96 -16.86 2.68 6.95
CA THR A 96 -15.54 3.01 6.40
C THR A 96 -14.46 2.09 6.94
N SER A 97 -14.43 1.82 8.25
CA SER A 97 -13.46 0.89 8.85
C SER A 97 -13.69 -0.55 8.41
N GLY A 98 -14.95 -0.97 8.22
CA GLY A 98 -15.29 -2.27 7.64
C GLY A 98 -14.76 -2.41 6.22
N PHE A 99 -15.03 -1.41 5.38
CA PHE A 99 -14.59 -1.36 3.99
C PHE A 99 -13.07 -1.24 3.85
N ALA A 100 -12.44 -0.34 4.60
CA ALA A 100 -10.99 -0.16 4.63
C ALA A 100 -10.29 -1.47 5.05
N ARG A 101 -10.79 -2.16 6.09
CA ARG A 101 -10.26 -3.48 6.48
C ARG A 101 -10.47 -4.55 5.41
N TYR A 102 -11.61 -4.53 4.71
CA TYR A 102 -11.88 -5.46 3.62
C TYR A 102 -10.90 -5.26 2.46
N ILE A 103 -10.70 -4.01 2.02
CA ILE A 103 -9.75 -3.69 0.96
C ILE A 103 -8.32 -3.96 1.43
N ALA A 104 -7.94 -3.51 2.62
CA ALA A 104 -6.61 -3.75 3.17
C ALA A 104 -6.26 -5.24 3.14
N LYS A 105 -7.18 -6.13 3.54
CA LYS A 105 -6.98 -7.58 3.44
C LYS A 105 -6.79 -8.05 1.99
N ARG A 106 -7.56 -7.53 1.02
CA ARG A 106 -7.40 -7.91 -0.40
C ARG A 106 -6.09 -7.41 -1.00
N ILE A 107 -5.72 -6.17 -0.68
CA ILE A 107 -4.52 -5.51 -1.19
C ILE A 107 -3.26 -6.10 -0.55
N GLN A 108 -3.30 -6.40 0.76
CA GLN A 108 -2.19 -6.99 1.52
C GLN A 108 -1.61 -8.24 0.85
N PHE A 109 -2.48 -9.14 0.39
CA PHE A 109 -2.04 -10.39 -0.26
C PHE A 109 -1.50 -10.20 -1.68
N LEU A 110 -1.76 -9.04 -2.32
CA LEU A 110 -1.38 -8.79 -3.70
C LEU A 110 -0.20 -7.84 -3.82
N VAL A 111 -0.22 -6.70 -3.13
CA VAL A 111 0.73 -5.61 -3.38
C VAL A 111 2.14 -5.98 -2.97
N LEU A 112 2.37 -6.44 -1.74
CA LEU A 112 3.73 -6.74 -1.28
C LEU A 112 4.39 -7.91 -2.02
N PRO A 113 3.72 -9.07 -2.24
CA PRO A 113 4.30 -10.12 -3.06
C PRO A 113 4.59 -9.67 -4.49
N LEU A 114 3.73 -8.85 -5.09
CA LEU A 114 3.96 -8.31 -6.44
C LEU A 114 5.15 -7.33 -6.47
N GLU A 115 5.33 -6.51 -5.43
CA GLU A 115 6.47 -5.61 -5.30
C GLU A 115 7.79 -6.37 -5.08
N ILE A 116 7.79 -7.39 -4.20
CA ILE A 116 8.96 -8.25 -3.96
C ILE A 116 9.32 -9.02 -5.23
N LEU A 117 8.34 -9.58 -5.94
CA LEU A 117 8.59 -10.27 -7.21
C LEU A 117 9.09 -9.29 -8.29
N GLY A 118 8.48 -8.11 -8.38
CA GLY A 118 8.88 -7.07 -9.33
C GLY A 118 10.33 -6.60 -9.12
N THR A 119 10.72 -6.38 -7.86
CA THR A 119 12.08 -5.99 -7.49
C THR A 119 13.09 -7.12 -7.69
N ALA A 120 12.74 -8.37 -7.35
CA ALA A 120 13.60 -9.53 -7.59
C ALA A 120 13.84 -9.77 -9.10
N VAL A 121 12.81 -9.60 -9.92
CA VAL A 121 12.92 -9.66 -11.38
C VAL A 121 13.82 -8.54 -11.92
N LEU A 122 13.66 -7.31 -11.43
CA LEU A 122 14.53 -6.19 -11.80
C LEU A 122 16.00 -6.46 -11.46
N MET A 123 16.27 -6.94 -10.24
CA MET A 123 17.63 -7.30 -9.82
C MET A 123 18.22 -8.43 -10.67
N SER A 124 17.41 -9.44 -11.00
CA SER A 124 17.83 -10.54 -11.88
C SER A 124 18.25 -10.04 -13.26
N ILE A 125 17.51 -9.07 -13.83
CA ILE A 125 17.86 -8.45 -15.11
C ILE A 125 19.19 -7.68 -14.99
N VAL A 126 19.35 -6.87 -13.94
CA VAL A 126 20.56 -6.06 -13.74
C VAL A 126 21.79 -6.96 -13.61
N VAL A 127 21.73 -7.98 -12.75
CA VAL A 127 22.81 -8.95 -12.58
C VAL A 127 23.12 -9.68 -13.88
N PHE A 128 22.08 -10.12 -14.61
CA PHE A 128 22.25 -10.76 -15.91
C PHE A 128 23.02 -9.88 -16.90
N TYR A 129 22.63 -8.61 -17.07
CA TYR A 129 23.33 -7.73 -18.01
C TYR A 129 24.77 -7.44 -17.59
N PHE A 130 25.03 -7.21 -16.30
CA PHE A 130 26.40 -7.01 -15.81
C PHE A 130 27.28 -8.24 -16.01
N TRP A 131 26.72 -9.45 -15.79
CA TRP A 131 27.46 -10.69 -15.92
C TRP A 131 27.74 -11.08 -17.38
N PHE A 132 26.79 -10.84 -18.30
CA PHE A 132 26.88 -11.34 -19.68
C PHE A 132 27.35 -10.32 -20.71
N GLU A 133 26.84 -9.08 -20.68
CA GLU A 133 27.21 -8.06 -21.67
C GLU A 133 28.38 -7.18 -21.18
N GLY A 134 28.74 -7.24 -19.89
CA GLY A 134 29.81 -6.45 -19.27
C GLY A 134 29.56 -4.94 -19.28
N SER A 135 28.46 -4.47 -19.86
CA SER A 135 28.10 -3.07 -20.03
C SER A 135 26.59 -2.91 -20.22
N LEU A 136 26.03 -1.84 -19.65
CA LEU A 136 24.63 -1.45 -19.78
C LEU A 136 24.37 -0.35 -20.82
N LYS A 137 25.39 0.04 -21.62
CA LYS A 137 25.34 1.22 -22.51
C LYS A 137 24.07 1.35 -23.36
N ASP A 138 23.62 0.26 -23.97
CA ASP A 138 22.45 0.29 -24.86
C ASP A 138 21.11 0.08 -24.12
N GLN A 139 21.16 -0.20 -22.82
CA GLN A 139 19.98 -0.52 -22.00
C GLN A 139 19.76 0.48 -20.85
N TYR A 140 20.64 1.48 -20.66
CA TYR A 140 20.55 2.45 -19.55
C TYR A 140 19.19 3.12 -19.44
N LEU A 141 18.63 3.61 -20.55
CA LEU A 141 17.31 4.25 -20.55
C LEU A 141 16.22 3.28 -20.07
N ARG A 142 16.30 2.02 -20.46
CA ARG A 142 15.29 1.01 -20.14
C ARG A 142 15.38 0.56 -18.69
N VAL A 143 16.59 0.22 -18.24
CA VAL A 143 16.85 -0.16 -16.84
C VAL A 143 16.53 1.01 -15.92
N GLY A 144 16.96 2.22 -16.27
CA GLY A 144 16.63 3.44 -15.54
C GLY A 144 15.13 3.68 -15.43
N ALA A 145 14.38 3.55 -16.54
CA ALA A 145 12.92 3.68 -16.52
C ALA A 145 12.24 2.63 -15.64
N MET A 146 12.68 1.36 -15.70
CA MET A 146 12.18 0.31 -14.81
C MET A 146 12.47 0.62 -13.33
N THR A 147 13.70 1.01 -13.01
CA THR A 147 14.12 1.36 -11.65
C THR A 147 13.29 2.53 -11.10
N ILE A 148 13.12 3.60 -11.88
CA ILE A 148 12.30 4.75 -11.48
C ILE A 148 10.84 4.31 -11.25
N THR A 149 10.28 3.51 -12.14
CA THR A 149 8.89 3.04 -12.03
C THR A 149 8.70 2.17 -10.79
N SER A 150 9.58 1.19 -10.56
CA SER A 150 9.53 0.31 -9.39
C SER A 150 9.73 1.08 -8.09
N PHE A 151 10.66 2.03 -8.05
CA PHE A 151 10.89 2.89 -6.88
C PHE A 151 9.67 3.78 -6.60
N THR A 152 9.10 4.39 -7.63
CA THR A 152 7.90 5.22 -7.49
C THR A 152 6.71 4.41 -7.00
N ALA A 153 6.54 3.18 -7.47
CA ALA A 153 5.49 2.28 -7.00
C ALA A 153 5.65 1.96 -5.51
N LEU A 154 6.85 1.61 -5.07
CA LEU A 154 7.15 1.31 -3.66
C LEU A 154 6.90 2.54 -2.77
N VAL A 155 7.41 3.72 -3.16
CA VAL A 155 7.17 4.97 -2.43
C VAL A 155 5.68 5.29 -2.39
N GLY A 156 4.97 5.18 -3.52
CA GLY A 156 3.53 5.41 -3.58
C GLY A 156 2.75 4.50 -2.65
N THR A 157 3.11 3.22 -2.57
CA THR A 157 2.53 2.25 -1.63
C THR A 157 2.76 2.66 -0.17
N ALA A 158 3.97 3.09 0.18
CA ALA A 158 4.29 3.57 1.53
C ALA A 158 3.53 4.85 1.88
N VAL A 159 3.44 5.82 0.96
CA VAL A 159 2.71 7.09 1.12
C VAL A 159 1.22 6.83 1.35
N VAL A 160 0.59 6.00 0.50
CA VAL A 160 -0.84 5.65 0.66
C VAL A 160 -1.08 4.97 2.00
N GLY A 161 -0.18 4.05 2.36
CA GLY A 161 -0.23 3.37 3.65
C GLY A 161 -0.17 4.34 4.83
N GLN A 162 0.72 5.33 4.76
CA GLN A 162 0.84 6.38 5.77
C GLN A 162 -0.40 7.27 5.83
N GLU A 163 -0.91 7.76 4.70
CA GLU A 163 -2.07 8.66 4.67
C GLU A 163 -3.29 8.04 5.37
N ILE A 164 -3.49 6.73 5.24
CA ILE A 164 -4.60 6.03 5.92
C ILE A 164 -4.44 6.05 7.45
N GLU A 165 -3.20 5.92 7.95
CA GLU A 165 -2.91 6.07 9.37
C GLU A 165 -3.16 7.51 9.81
N ASP A 166 -2.60 8.48 9.09
CA ASP A 166 -2.71 9.91 9.39
C ASP A 166 -4.18 10.38 9.44
N TYR A 167 -5.03 9.92 8.50
CA TYR A 167 -6.46 10.25 8.52
C TYR A 167 -7.18 9.73 9.77
N THR A 168 -6.79 8.55 10.27
CA THR A 168 -7.44 7.99 11.46
C THR A 168 -7.04 8.77 12.70
N ASP A 169 -5.77 9.17 12.77
CA ASP A 169 -5.22 9.99 13.85
C ASP A 169 -5.84 11.40 13.84
N GLU A 170 -6.02 12.03 12.67
CA GLU A 170 -6.67 13.34 12.54
C GLU A 170 -8.12 13.32 13.05
N ILE A 171 -8.89 12.28 12.70
CA ILE A 171 -10.26 12.12 13.22
C ILE A 171 -10.26 11.95 14.74
N PHE A 172 -9.32 11.16 15.28
CA PHE A 172 -9.20 10.94 16.71
C PHE A 172 -8.87 12.24 17.45
N ASP A 173 -7.87 12.98 16.98
CA ASP A 173 -7.45 14.26 17.55
C ASP A 173 -8.58 15.30 17.52
N ALA A 174 -9.30 15.39 16.40
CA ALA A 174 -10.46 16.26 16.28
C ALA A 174 -11.56 15.87 17.28
N LEU A 175 -11.78 14.57 17.51
CA LEU A 175 -12.80 14.08 18.43
C LEU A 175 -12.43 14.36 19.89
N VAL A 176 -11.15 14.26 20.27
CA VAL A 176 -10.65 14.57 21.62
C VAL A 176 -10.86 16.03 21.98
N GLN A 177 -10.83 16.94 21.01
CA GLN A 177 -11.05 18.38 21.22
C GLN A 177 -12.51 18.77 21.45
N VAL A 178 -13.46 17.84 21.34
CA VAL A 178 -14.89 18.15 21.51
C VAL A 178 -15.24 18.37 22.99
N GLU A 179 -15.90 19.48 23.31
CA GLU A 179 -16.44 19.74 24.65
C GLU A 179 -17.71 18.90 24.91
N TRP A 180 -17.55 17.73 25.54
CA TRP A 180 -18.63 16.77 25.80
C TRP A 180 -19.15 16.76 27.25
N CYS A 181 -18.56 17.57 28.14
CA CYS A 181 -18.88 17.58 29.58
C CYS A 181 -20.36 17.88 29.88
N ASP A 182 -20.98 18.76 29.10
CA ASP A 182 -22.37 19.19 29.28
C ASP A 182 -23.40 18.27 28.61
N TRP A 183 -22.95 17.18 27.99
CA TRP A 183 -23.85 16.26 27.29
C TRP A 183 -24.59 15.34 28.27
N ASN A 184 -25.75 14.86 27.86
CA ASN A 184 -26.46 13.84 28.64
C ASN A 184 -25.69 12.50 28.68
N GLU A 185 -26.01 11.66 29.67
CA GLU A 185 -25.34 10.37 29.88
C GLU A 185 -25.39 9.45 28.65
N SER A 186 -26.49 9.47 27.90
CA SER A 186 -26.62 8.64 26.69
C SER A 186 -25.64 9.08 25.60
N ASN A 187 -25.49 10.38 25.38
CA ASN A 187 -24.59 10.95 24.38
C ASN A 187 -23.13 10.76 24.79
N LYS A 188 -22.81 10.94 26.08
CA LYS A 188 -21.48 10.66 26.64
C LYS A 188 -21.06 9.22 26.39
N LYS A 189 -21.96 8.26 26.65
CA LYS A 189 -21.69 6.84 26.39
C LYS A 189 -21.42 6.56 24.92
N MET A 190 -22.20 7.15 24.01
CA MET A 190 -21.97 6.98 22.55
C MET A 190 -20.66 7.61 22.10
N TYR A 191 -20.33 8.79 22.61
CA TYR A 191 -19.06 9.46 22.36
C TYR A 191 -17.87 8.62 22.82
N LEU A 192 -17.90 8.08 24.04
CA LEU A 192 -16.83 7.23 24.55
C LEU A 192 -16.67 5.94 23.72
N MET A 193 -17.78 5.34 23.26
CA MET A 193 -17.70 4.20 22.35
C MET A 193 -16.99 4.56 21.04
N LEU A 194 -17.32 5.72 20.47
CA LEU A 194 -16.68 6.22 19.25
C LEU A 194 -15.18 6.50 19.50
N LEU A 195 -14.83 7.17 20.59
CA LEU A 195 -13.45 7.47 20.98
C LEU A 195 -12.61 6.20 21.14
N ILE A 196 -13.14 5.20 21.85
CA ILE A 196 -12.48 3.89 22.00
C ILE A 196 -12.31 3.19 20.64
N SER A 197 -13.32 3.28 19.76
CA SER A 197 -13.21 2.67 18.43
C SER A 197 -12.13 3.33 17.55
N LEU A 198 -11.95 4.64 17.68
CA LEU A 198 -10.97 5.43 16.92
C LEU A 198 -9.57 5.41 17.53
N SER A 199 -9.43 5.06 18.81
CA SER A 199 -8.12 4.97 19.49
C SER A 199 -7.16 3.92 18.90
N LYS A 200 -7.65 3.08 17.97
CA LYS A 200 -6.83 2.13 17.23
C LYS A 200 -6.79 2.56 15.76
N PRO A 201 -5.70 3.20 15.30
CA PRO A 201 -5.58 3.62 13.91
C PRO A 201 -5.72 2.42 12.97
N ILE A 202 -6.34 2.66 11.81
CA ILE A 202 -6.46 1.64 10.77
C ILE A 202 -5.10 1.53 10.09
N LYS A 203 -4.41 0.40 10.34
CA LYS A 203 -3.13 0.10 9.68
C LYS A 203 -3.30 -0.96 8.60
N ILE A 204 -2.68 -0.76 7.44
CA ILE A 204 -2.51 -1.82 6.45
C ILE A 204 -1.34 -2.68 6.93
N LYS A 205 -1.66 -3.82 7.58
CA LYS A 205 -0.63 -4.76 8.05
C LYS A 205 -0.30 -5.77 6.97
N PHE A 206 0.96 -6.18 6.86
CA PHE A 206 1.41 -7.33 6.07
C PHE A 206 1.59 -8.59 6.92
N SER A 207 2.23 -8.40 8.06
CA SER A 207 2.38 -9.41 9.12
C SER A 207 1.93 -8.78 10.44
N GLU A 208 1.98 -9.53 11.54
CA GLU A 208 1.61 -8.97 12.85
C GLU A 208 2.44 -7.72 13.23
N ASN A 209 3.69 -7.67 12.74
CA ASN A 209 4.70 -6.67 13.10
C ASN A 209 5.07 -5.70 11.97
N ILE A 210 4.62 -5.93 10.73
CA ILE A 210 4.99 -5.10 9.58
C ILE A 210 3.73 -4.41 9.05
N SER A 211 3.72 -3.08 9.09
CA SER A 211 2.71 -2.23 8.44
C SER A 211 3.26 -1.60 7.17
N VAL A 212 2.40 -1.48 6.17
CA VAL A 212 2.68 -0.72 4.96
C VAL A 212 2.53 0.75 5.30
N ASN A 213 3.61 1.36 5.76
CA ASN A 213 3.74 2.78 6.10
C ASN A 213 5.22 3.18 5.94
N TYR A 214 5.61 4.38 6.35
CA TYR A 214 7.01 4.81 6.25
C TYR A 214 7.97 3.96 7.11
N GLU A 215 7.50 3.29 8.15
CA GLU A 215 8.33 2.39 8.97
C GLU A 215 8.84 1.20 8.16
N LEU A 216 8.10 0.76 7.13
CA LEU A 216 8.54 -0.32 6.24
C LEU A 216 9.85 0.03 5.51
N GLY A 217 10.11 1.31 5.24
CA GLY A 217 11.37 1.77 4.64
C GLY A 217 12.51 1.99 5.64
N VAL A 218 12.20 2.12 6.93
CA VAL A 218 13.17 2.47 7.99
C VAL A 218 13.59 1.24 8.81
N GLN A 219 12.67 0.29 9.05
CA GLN A 219 12.92 -0.94 9.81
C GLN A 219 13.83 -1.95 9.11
N VAL A 220 14.24 -1.71 7.86
CA VAL A 220 15.19 -2.57 7.13
C VAL A 220 16.63 -2.44 7.65
N ASN A 221 16.89 -1.55 8.62
CA ASN A 221 18.23 -1.25 9.15
C ASN A 221 18.50 -1.71 10.60
N GLU A 222 17.66 -2.57 11.19
CA GLU A 222 17.95 -3.26 12.48
C GLU A 222 18.04 -4.78 12.29
#